data_AF-A0A4V1ZNQ8-F1
#
_entry.id   AF-A0A4V1ZNQ8-F1
#
_cell.length_a   1.000
_cell.length_b   1.000
_cell.length_c   1.000
_cell.angle_alpha   90.00
_cell.angle_beta   90.00
_cell.angle_gamma   90.00
#
_symmetry.space_group_name_H-M   'P 1'
#
loop_
_entity.id
_entity.type
_entity.pdbx_description
1 polymer ?
#
loop_
_entity_poly.entity_id
_entity_poly.type
_entity_poly.pdbx_seq_one_letter_code
_entity_poly.pdbx_strand_id
1 'polypeptide(L)'
;MHSSAVATLSMQAFRLADSSRAINMTERFMCSGRAGCGPQSSGIAPGMAKGWARFRGHLLRDNNLCDLQLIIPFHMLLTSWLERLGRLQVTQPLSEPVPANDEAFTAHTGLRKLGRRQLRRSLYLHFSGQKKSLHASINPSWRRGLWLYRGVPQIGDALMDLAPRSLLKAKGIAMDLCSEPHIAALFQGDPWFGKVFDSAAALKAQDYDFVIVQSYKSRSLRDKVSFLPALPWISIHGFYTGPEFHRASFAARRLCDALSVEPDAGGFAAHARQKLAALPHVPDAPGAARPVRIALALGGVDPLRTYTRWLELRVRLERRFPVEWTLLGSSNGTGAAKAFAAQASPVTAIHNLVGQTSLARCREAMQSQDVLVACDGGLMHLGVTTDARLVALFTATVSPRWRLPFDLQATALVSPGNAVDGVEPDEIDQAVTRLLTARRETKNCVAAPEESIDEAAL
;
A
#
# COMPACT_ATOMS: atom_id res chain seq x y z
N MET A 1 29.49 5.49 -25.31
CA MET A 1 30.67 5.27 -24.44
C MET A 1 30.65 6.15 -23.18
N HIS A 2 29.52 6.28 -22.47
CA HIS A 2 29.47 6.86 -21.13
C HIS A 2 28.39 6.13 -20.31
N SER A 3 28.74 5.03 -19.64
CA SER A 3 27.84 4.37 -18.67
C SER A 3 28.58 3.47 -17.67
N SER A 4 29.82 3.81 -17.29
CA SER A 4 30.64 2.99 -16.37
C SER A 4 31.01 3.69 -15.05
N ALA A 5 30.64 4.95 -14.83
CA ALA A 5 31.15 5.72 -13.69
C ALA A 5 30.28 5.66 -12.42
N VAL A 6 29.03 5.20 -12.50
CA VAL A 6 28.10 5.24 -11.35
C VAL A 6 28.15 3.96 -10.49
N ALA A 7 28.61 2.83 -11.04
CA ALA A 7 28.69 1.57 -10.32
C ALA A 7 29.89 1.47 -9.34
N THR A 8 30.97 2.20 -9.59
CA THR A 8 32.24 2.05 -8.84
C THR A 8 32.24 2.79 -7.50
N LEU A 9 31.43 3.84 -7.34
CA LEU A 9 31.37 4.65 -6.12
C LEU A 9 30.58 4.01 -4.97
N SER A 10 29.73 3.00 -5.26
CA SER A 10 28.98 2.28 -4.22
C SER A 10 29.81 1.20 -3.50
N MET A 11 30.91 0.72 -4.08
CA MET A 11 31.75 -0.34 -3.48
C MET A 11 32.86 0.22 -2.57
N GLN A 12 33.38 1.42 -2.83
CA GLN A 12 34.46 2.00 -2.02
C GLN A 12 33.98 2.51 -0.65
N ALA A 13 32.72 2.94 -0.52
CA ALA A 13 32.16 3.38 0.77
C ALA A 13 31.96 2.22 1.77
N PHE A 14 32.04 0.95 1.33
CA PHE A 14 31.84 -0.22 2.20
C PHE A 14 33.14 -0.89 2.65
N ARG A 15 34.30 -0.56 2.06
CA ARG A 15 35.62 -1.12 2.43
C ARG A 15 36.34 -0.40 3.57
N LEU A 16 35.81 0.73 4.06
CA LEU A 16 36.41 1.52 5.15
C LEU A 16 35.84 1.21 6.56
N ALA A 17 34.97 0.19 6.68
CA ALA A 17 34.36 -0.20 7.96
C ALA A 17 34.87 -1.53 8.52
N ASP A 18 35.91 -2.12 7.92
CA ASP A 18 36.42 -3.44 8.31
C ASP A 18 37.90 -3.35 8.71
N SER A 19 38.13 -2.80 9.91
CA SER A 19 39.43 -2.87 10.57
C SER A 19 39.30 -2.56 12.06
N SER A 20 38.86 -3.49 12.90
CA SER A 20 39.40 -3.61 14.27
C SER A 20 39.10 -4.98 14.88
N ARG A 21 40.14 -5.53 15.51
CA ARG A 21 40.23 -6.84 16.14
C ARG A 21 39.39 -6.98 17.40
N ALA A 22 39.08 -8.26 17.66
CA ALA A 22 38.60 -8.90 18.87
C ALA A 22 38.94 -8.23 20.22
N ILE A 23 37.93 -8.17 21.09
CA ILE A 23 38.09 -8.29 22.55
C ILE A 23 36.96 -9.20 23.06
N ASN A 24 37.35 -10.35 23.63
CA ASN A 24 36.49 -11.19 24.47
C ASN A 24 36.38 -10.55 25.84
N MET A 25 35.18 -10.50 26.42
CA MET A 25 35.02 -10.65 27.87
C MET A 25 33.64 -11.21 28.24
N THR A 26 33.72 -12.09 29.22
CA THR A 26 32.80 -13.11 29.65
C THR A 26 31.84 -12.62 30.74
N GLU A 27 30.63 -13.18 30.74
CA GLU A 27 29.82 -13.62 31.89
C GLU A 27 29.58 -12.71 33.14
N ARG A 28 28.27 -12.54 33.44
CA ARG A 28 27.53 -13.03 34.65
C ARG A 28 26.90 -12.04 35.66
N PHE A 29 25.75 -12.50 36.15
CA PHE A 29 24.90 -12.15 37.32
C PHE A 29 24.05 -10.87 37.24
N MET A 30 22.70 -10.87 37.19
CA MET A 30 21.58 -11.51 37.91
C MET A 30 21.11 -10.75 39.19
N CYS A 31 19.87 -10.24 39.11
CA CYS A 31 18.81 -10.04 40.12
C CYS A 31 19.07 -9.50 41.54
N SER A 32 18.39 -8.38 41.87
CA SER A 32 17.50 -8.09 43.03
C SER A 32 17.43 -6.56 43.23
N GLY A 33 16.39 -5.86 43.68
CA GLY A 33 15.08 -6.19 44.24
C GLY A 33 14.77 -5.22 45.41
N ARG A 34 13.69 -4.40 45.28
CA ARG A 34 12.99 -3.58 46.32
C ARG A 34 13.75 -2.37 46.91
N ALA A 35 13.16 -1.35 47.53
CA ALA A 35 11.87 -0.63 47.54
C ALA A 35 12.02 0.50 48.60
N GLY A 36 11.31 1.63 48.46
CA GLY A 36 10.83 2.41 49.63
C GLY A 36 11.46 3.79 49.95
N CYS A 37 10.64 4.82 49.76
CA CYS A 37 10.39 6.05 50.56
C CYS A 37 11.54 6.90 51.16
N GLY A 38 11.52 8.21 50.85
CA GLY A 38 12.27 9.29 51.53
C GLY A 38 11.58 9.76 52.83
N PRO A 39 11.61 11.07 53.19
CA PRO A 39 12.56 12.15 52.87
C PRO A 39 13.16 12.79 54.16
N GLN A 40 14.22 13.60 54.07
CA GLN A 40 14.40 14.78 54.93
C GLN A 40 15.61 15.66 54.51
N SER A 41 15.47 16.92 54.87
CA SER A 41 16.15 18.15 54.46
C SER A 41 17.39 18.53 55.28
N SER A 42 18.02 19.64 54.85
CA SER A 42 19.11 20.46 55.46
C SER A 42 20.51 20.08 54.95
N GLY A 43 21.41 20.97 54.57
CA GLY A 43 21.51 22.43 54.52
C GLY A 43 22.98 22.76 54.14
N ILE A 44 23.31 24.06 54.05
CA ILE A 44 24.68 24.66 53.94
C ILE A 44 25.19 25.03 52.53
N ALA A 45 24.98 26.32 52.22
CA ALA A 45 25.95 27.40 51.91
C ALA A 45 26.90 27.35 50.68
N PRO A 46 27.31 28.55 50.15
CA PRO A 46 27.79 28.75 48.79
C PRO A 46 29.32 28.89 48.69
N GLY A 47 29.91 28.51 47.56
CA GLY A 47 31.33 28.75 47.31
C GLY A 47 31.78 28.49 45.87
N MET A 48 32.49 29.49 45.32
CA MET A 48 33.40 29.42 44.16
C MET A 48 32.82 29.52 42.74
N ALA A 49 32.40 30.73 42.39
CA ALA A 49 32.63 31.30 41.07
C ALA A 49 33.88 32.20 41.15
N LYS A 50 35.00 31.80 40.53
CA LYS A 50 36.15 32.65 40.14
C LYS A 50 37.18 31.78 39.41
N GLY A 51 37.36 31.98 38.11
CA GLY A 51 38.45 31.29 37.40
C GLY A 51 38.42 31.27 35.88
N TRP A 52 37.70 32.15 35.18
CA TRP A 52 37.76 32.24 33.71
C TRP A 52 37.86 33.70 33.24
N ALA A 53 38.93 34.37 33.66
CA ALA A 53 39.30 35.70 33.14
C ALA A 53 40.80 35.95 33.30
N ARG A 54 41.64 35.12 32.66
CA ARG A 54 43.07 35.42 32.43
C ARG A 54 43.69 34.46 31.43
N PHE A 55 43.29 34.55 30.16
CA PHE A 55 44.07 34.06 29.02
C PHE A 55 43.66 34.81 27.75
N ARG A 56 43.76 36.14 27.80
CA ARG A 56 43.78 37.01 26.62
C ARG A 56 44.99 37.92 26.76
N GLY A 57 46.01 37.67 25.94
CA GLY A 57 47.17 38.54 25.85
C GLY A 57 48.46 37.76 25.62
N HIS A 58 48.64 37.26 24.39
CA HIS A 58 49.89 37.31 23.62
C HIS A 58 49.87 36.22 22.54
N LEU A 59 49.62 36.64 21.30
CA LEU A 59 50.29 36.18 20.07
C LEU A 59 49.51 36.71 18.87
N LEU A 60 49.78 37.97 18.53
CA LEU A 60 49.63 38.49 17.18
C LEU A 60 51.05 38.69 16.65
N ARG A 61 51.48 37.78 15.77
CA ARG A 61 52.44 37.98 14.68
C ARG A 61 52.65 36.61 14.03
N ASP A 62 51.90 36.36 12.96
CA ASP A 62 52.48 36.14 11.63
C ASP A 62 51.36 35.90 10.63
N ASN A 63 51.20 36.86 9.74
CA ASN A 63 50.42 36.73 8.51
C ASN A 63 51.23 35.88 7.55
N ASN A 64 50.77 34.67 7.25
CA ASN A 64 50.86 34.03 5.93
C ASN A 64 50.36 32.59 6.01
N LEU A 65 49.04 32.40 5.95
CA LEU A 65 48.41 31.18 5.42
C LEU A 65 47.09 31.59 4.76
N CYS A 66 47.20 32.10 3.53
CA CYS A 66 46.15 31.88 2.54
C CYS A 66 46.23 30.41 2.14
N ASP A 67 45.52 29.55 2.86
CA ASP A 67 45.21 28.18 2.44
C ASP A 67 43.80 27.81 2.94
N LEU A 68 42.85 27.79 1.99
CA LEU A 68 41.93 26.67 1.74
C LEU A 68 41.92 25.59 2.86
N GLN A 69 40.84 25.21 3.54
CA GLN A 69 39.62 24.62 2.98
C GLN A 69 38.76 24.03 4.13
N LEU A 70 37.44 24.24 4.05
CA LEU A 70 36.38 23.26 4.40
C LEU A 70 36.48 22.49 5.74
N ILE A 71 36.27 23.17 6.87
CA ILE A 71 35.67 22.48 8.05
C ILE A 71 34.16 22.52 7.85
N ILE A 72 33.61 21.59 7.05
CA ILE A 72 32.17 21.32 7.13
C ILE A 72 31.94 20.72 8.52
N PRO A 73 31.22 21.39 9.43
CA PRO A 73 31.03 20.87 10.77
C PRO A 73 30.32 19.51 10.67
N PHE A 74 30.81 18.51 11.40
CA PHE A 74 30.36 17.12 11.34
C PHE A 74 28.82 16.95 11.33
N HIS A 75 28.09 17.84 12.00
CA HIS A 75 26.63 17.87 11.98
C HIS A 75 26.04 18.06 10.58
N MET A 76 26.63 18.92 9.74
CA MET A 76 26.20 19.16 8.35
C MET A 76 26.45 17.94 7.46
N LEU A 77 27.54 17.20 7.69
CA LEU A 77 27.81 15.94 6.99
C LEU A 77 26.78 14.88 7.38
N LEU A 78 26.48 14.75 8.68
CA LEU A 78 25.47 13.82 9.17
C LEU A 78 24.06 14.14 8.67
N THR A 79 23.67 15.42 8.63
CA THR A 79 22.36 15.83 8.08
C THR A 79 22.28 15.54 6.59
N SER A 80 23.32 15.88 5.83
CA SER A 80 23.36 15.62 4.38
C SER A 80 23.31 14.13 4.07
N TRP A 81 24.01 13.31 4.86
CA TRP A 81 23.96 11.86 4.76
C TRP A 81 22.58 11.28 5.08
N LEU A 82 21.93 11.74 6.16
CA LEU A 82 20.57 11.33 6.49
C LEU A 82 19.56 11.75 5.42
N GLU A 83 19.69 12.95 4.85
CA GLU A 83 18.80 13.40 3.79
C GLU A 83 18.97 12.57 2.51
N ARG A 84 20.23 12.20 2.17
CA ARG A 84 20.51 11.27 1.07
C ARG A 84 19.88 9.89 1.31
N LEU A 85 19.98 9.36 2.52
CA LEU A 85 19.26 8.13 2.89
C LEU A 85 17.74 8.30 2.85
N GLY A 86 17.24 9.49 3.19
CA GLY A 86 15.83 9.82 3.13
C GLY A 86 15.26 9.76 1.71
N ARG A 87 16.03 10.22 0.72
CA ARG A 87 15.63 10.16 -0.70
C ARG A 87 15.35 8.72 -1.16
N LEU A 88 16.12 7.75 -0.67
CA LEU A 88 15.89 6.32 -0.97
C LEU A 88 14.53 5.79 -0.48
N GLN A 89 13.84 6.48 0.43
CA GLN A 89 12.50 6.08 0.90
C GLN A 89 11.37 6.55 -0.03
N VAL A 90 11.67 7.49 -0.94
CA VAL A 90 10.71 8.14 -1.85
C VAL A 90 11.12 7.99 -3.30
N THR A 91 12.27 7.38 -3.59
CA THR A 91 12.63 6.89 -4.92
C THR A 91 12.02 5.52 -5.14
N GLN A 92 11.20 5.40 -6.18
CA GLN A 92 10.61 4.12 -6.57
C GLN A 92 11.70 3.21 -7.16
N PRO A 93 11.85 1.95 -6.69
CA PRO A 93 12.83 0.99 -7.19
C PRO A 93 12.30 0.30 -8.46
N LEU A 94 11.87 1.07 -9.45
CA LEU A 94 11.25 0.62 -10.69
C LEU A 94 12.07 1.08 -11.89
N SER A 95 12.05 0.30 -12.97
CA SER A 95 12.57 0.74 -14.28
C SER A 95 11.79 1.93 -14.83
N GLU A 96 10.47 1.94 -14.61
CA GLU A 96 9.56 3.01 -14.98
C GLU A 96 8.73 3.41 -13.75
N PRO A 97 8.77 4.69 -13.31
CA PRO A 97 8.02 5.13 -12.15
C PRO A 97 6.52 5.16 -12.42
N VAL A 98 5.72 4.89 -11.40
CA VAL A 98 4.26 5.03 -11.47
C VAL A 98 3.79 6.34 -10.80
N PRO A 99 2.61 6.87 -11.15
CA PRO A 99 2.06 8.05 -10.48
C PRO A 99 2.01 7.90 -8.96
N ALA A 100 2.52 8.90 -8.24
CA ALA A 100 2.62 8.94 -6.79
C ALA A 100 2.62 10.38 -6.26
N ASN A 101 2.39 10.55 -4.95
CA ASN A 101 2.46 11.85 -4.26
C ASN A 101 3.77 12.06 -3.47
N ASP A 102 4.89 11.56 -4.02
CA ASP A 102 6.18 11.49 -3.32
C ASP A 102 6.70 12.86 -2.86
N GLU A 103 6.50 13.92 -3.65
CA GLU A 103 6.93 15.28 -3.34
C GLU A 103 6.18 15.86 -2.13
N ALA A 104 4.84 15.82 -2.17
CA ALA A 104 4.00 16.28 -1.08
C ALA A 104 4.29 15.51 0.22
N PHE A 105 4.48 14.19 0.11
CA PHE A 105 4.85 13.36 1.26
C PHE A 105 6.22 13.72 1.84
N THR A 106 7.19 14.01 0.97
CA THR A 106 8.54 14.42 1.36
C THR A 106 8.53 15.78 2.05
N ALA A 107 7.79 16.74 1.50
CA ALA A 107 7.61 18.07 2.08
C ALA A 107 6.98 18.01 3.47
N HIS A 108 5.94 17.19 3.64
CA HIS A 108 5.27 17.01 4.93
C HIS A 108 6.11 16.25 5.97
N THR A 109 6.83 15.19 5.57
CA THR A 109 7.52 14.30 6.52
C THR A 109 8.95 14.74 6.83
N GLY A 110 9.64 15.32 5.86
CA GLY A 110 11.05 15.71 5.93
C GLY A 110 12.03 14.56 5.69
N LEU A 111 13.04 14.80 4.83
CA LEU A 111 14.03 13.82 4.41
C LEU A 111 14.86 13.24 5.57
N ARG A 112 15.19 14.02 6.60
CA ARG A 112 15.97 13.54 7.76
C ARG A 112 15.24 12.44 8.54
N LYS A 113 13.93 12.60 8.72
CA LYS A 113 13.07 11.62 9.40
C LYS A 113 13.01 10.33 8.59
N LEU A 114 12.88 10.45 7.27
CA LEU A 114 12.94 9.33 6.34
C LEU A 114 14.31 8.64 6.37
N GLY A 115 15.41 9.40 6.42
CA GLY A 115 16.77 8.87 6.53
C GLY A 115 17.02 8.04 7.78
N ARG A 116 16.49 8.48 8.93
CA ARG A 116 16.54 7.69 10.17
C ARG A 116 15.75 6.39 10.04
N ARG A 117 14.58 6.41 9.37
CA ARG A 117 13.80 5.18 9.08
C ARG A 117 14.58 4.24 8.16
N GLN A 118 15.28 4.80 7.16
CA GLN A 118 16.11 4.05 6.23
C GLN A 118 17.23 3.32 6.96
N LEU A 119 18.00 4.06 7.78
CA LEU A 119 19.09 3.50 8.56
C LEU A 119 18.62 2.34 9.45
N ARG A 120 17.52 2.52 10.19
CA ARG A 120 16.96 1.47 11.05
C ARG A 120 16.64 0.19 10.26
N ARG A 121 16.06 0.32 9.07
CA ARG A 121 15.73 -0.83 8.20
C ARG A 121 17.00 -1.49 7.66
N SER A 122 17.99 -0.72 7.24
CA SER A 122 19.28 -1.23 6.80
C SER A 122 20.01 -2.00 7.89
N LEU A 123 20.02 -1.48 9.13
CA LEU A 123 20.57 -2.17 10.29
C LEU A 123 19.80 -3.48 10.58
N TYR A 124 18.47 -3.43 10.56
CA TYR A 124 17.65 -4.64 10.74
C TYR A 124 18.00 -5.72 9.70
N LEU A 125 18.09 -5.38 8.42
CA LEU A 125 18.48 -6.32 7.35
C LEU A 125 19.89 -6.89 7.53
N HIS A 126 20.82 -6.08 8.04
CA HIS A 126 22.19 -6.51 8.30
C HIS A 126 22.25 -7.49 9.47
N PHE A 127 21.69 -7.11 10.62
CA PHE A 127 21.74 -7.94 11.84
C PHE A 127 20.88 -9.20 11.77
N SER A 128 19.82 -9.21 10.96
CA SER A 128 19.01 -10.41 10.69
C SER A 128 19.60 -11.32 9.61
N GLY A 129 20.76 -10.96 9.02
CA GLY A 129 21.41 -11.69 7.92
C GLY A 129 20.67 -11.62 6.57
N GLN A 130 19.51 -10.98 6.52
CA GLN A 130 18.61 -10.99 5.36
C GLN A 130 19.15 -10.23 4.16
N LYS A 131 20.11 -9.31 4.37
CA LYS A 131 20.80 -8.62 3.29
C LYS A 131 21.53 -9.60 2.35
N LYS A 132 22.04 -10.73 2.86
CA LYS A 132 22.83 -11.70 2.05
C LYS A 132 21.97 -12.51 1.09
N SER A 133 20.72 -12.78 1.45
CA SER A 133 19.77 -13.58 0.65
C SER A 133 18.77 -12.72 -0.11
N LEU A 134 18.95 -11.39 -0.13
CA LEU A 134 18.12 -10.47 -0.89
C LEU A 134 18.60 -10.41 -2.34
N HIS A 135 17.66 -10.61 -3.27
CA HIS A 135 17.88 -10.50 -4.70
C HIS A 135 17.07 -9.34 -5.31
N ALA A 136 17.61 -8.74 -6.37
CA ALA A 136 16.89 -7.75 -7.17
C ALA A 136 15.96 -8.42 -8.20
N SER A 137 16.41 -9.54 -8.77
CA SER A 137 15.71 -10.34 -9.78
C SER A 137 15.37 -11.75 -9.28
N ILE A 138 14.38 -12.37 -9.93
CA ILE A 138 14.01 -13.77 -9.75
C ILE A 138 14.95 -14.60 -10.62
N ASN A 139 15.60 -15.62 -10.04
CA ASN A 139 16.47 -16.50 -10.80
C ASN A 139 15.65 -17.29 -11.84
N PRO A 140 16.08 -17.36 -13.11
CA PRO A 140 15.41 -18.15 -14.14
C PRO A 140 15.27 -19.65 -13.84
N SER A 141 15.97 -20.20 -12.84
CA SER A 141 15.81 -21.60 -12.40
C SER A 141 14.75 -21.79 -11.33
N TRP A 142 14.29 -20.73 -10.66
CA TRP A 142 13.27 -20.83 -9.60
C TRP A 142 11.89 -21.06 -10.20
N ARG A 143 11.15 -22.03 -9.65
CA ARG A 143 9.83 -22.45 -10.14
C ARG A 143 8.77 -22.46 -9.06
N ARG A 144 9.15 -22.55 -7.79
CA ARG A 144 8.23 -22.59 -6.64
C ARG A 144 8.54 -21.43 -5.71
N GLY A 145 7.62 -20.49 -5.60
CA GLY A 145 7.77 -19.32 -4.74
C GLY A 145 6.70 -19.25 -3.65
N LEU A 146 7.02 -18.56 -2.58
CA LEU A 146 6.06 -18.19 -1.53
C LEU A 146 5.93 -16.67 -1.46
N TRP A 147 4.72 -16.15 -1.51
CA TRP A 147 4.45 -14.74 -1.24
C TRP A 147 4.04 -14.54 0.21
N LEU A 148 4.89 -13.91 1.03
CA LEU A 148 4.58 -13.52 2.40
C LEU A 148 3.95 -12.13 2.43
N TYR A 149 2.63 -12.08 2.59
CA TYR A 149 1.86 -10.83 2.64
C TYR A 149 1.49 -10.45 4.08
N ARG A 150 2.48 -10.06 4.88
CA ARG A 150 2.28 -9.62 6.29
C ARG A 150 2.29 -8.10 6.48
N GLY A 151 2.55 -7.35 5.42
CA GLY A 151 2.87 -5.92 5.50
C GLY A 151 1.67 -5.02 5.80
N VAL A 152 0.50 -5.35 5.27
CA VAL A 152 -0.66 -4.47 5.24
C VAL A 152 -1.95 -5.27 5.45
N PRO A 153 -2.77 -4.95 6.46
CA PRO A 153 -3.96 -5.73 6.78
C PRO A 153 -5.20 -5.33 5.95
N GLN A 154 -5.11 -4.33 5.08
CA GLN A 154 -6.27 -3.83 4.34
C GLN A 154 -6.54 -4.66 3.08
N ILE A 155 -7.81 -4.96 2.84
CA ILE A 155 -8.28 -5.79 1.71
C ILE A 155 -7.98 -5.13 0.38
N GLY A 156 -8.31 -3.84 0.23
CA GLY A 156 -8.08 -3.11 -1.02
C GLY A 156 -6.61 -3.07 -1.40
N ASP A 157 -5.76 -2.82 -0.40
CA ASP A 157 -4.32 -2.88 -0.53
C ASP A 157 -3.85 -4.28 -0.96
N ALA A 158 -4.32 -5.36 -0.32
CA ALA A 158 -3.98 -6.72 -0.70
C ALA A 158 -4.37 -7.06 -2.15
N LEU A 159 -5.58 -6.67 -2.58
CA LEU A 159 -6.04 -6.86 -3.95
C LEU A 159 -5.15 -6.15 -4.98
N MET A 160 -4.63 -4.97 -4.64
CA MET A 160 -3.72 -4.22 -5.49
C MET A 160 -2.31 -4.80 -5.51
N ASP A 161 -1.69 -5.05 -4.35
CA ASP A 161 -0.31 -5.56 -4.28
C ASP A 161 -0.16 -6.94 -4.91
N LEU A 162 -1.19 -7.78 -4.76
CA LEU A 162 -1.18 -9.15 -5.25
C LEU A 162 -1.76 -9.26 -6.67
N ALA A 163 -2.25 -8.18 -7.27
CA ALA A 163 -2.72 -8.17 -8.67
C ALA A 163 -1.76 -8.86 -9.67
N PRO A 164 -0.44 -8.59 -9.64
CA PRO A 164 0.47 -9.10 -10.67
C PRO A 164 0.89 -10.56 -10.45
N ARG A 165 0.34 -11.28 -9.46
CA ARG A 165 0.55 -12.74 -9.30
C ARG A 165 0.25 -13.54 -10.58
N SER A 166 -0.66 -13.02 -11.41
CA SER A 166 -0.94 -13.57 -12.75
C SER A 166 0.27 -13.60 -13.69
N LEU A 167 1.21 -12.66 -13.54
CA LEU A 167 2.46 -12.62 -14.31
C LEU A 167 3.39 -13.79 -13.95
N LEU A 168 3.47 -14.13 -12.65
CA LEU A 168 4.29 -15.27 -12.18
C LEU A 168 3.76 -16.58 -12.76
N LYS A 169 2.44 -16.77 -12.75
CA LYS A 169 1.80 -17.94 -13.39
C LYS A 169 2.07 -17.98 -14.90
N ALA A 170 1.96 -16.84 -15.60
CA ALA A 170 2.26 -16.75 -17.03
C ALA A 170 3.73 -17.09 -17.36
N LYS A 171 4.64 -16.95 -16.40
CA LYS A 171 6.05 -17.39 -16.51
C LYS A 171 6.31 -18.79 -15.98
N GLY A 172 5.26 -19.57 -15.67
CA GLY A 172 5.39 -20.95 -15.19
C GLY A 172 5.95 -21.06 -13.76
N ILE A 173 5.82 -20.00 -12.96
CA ILE A 173 6.21 -20.00 -11.55
C ILE A 173 4.97 -20.28 -10.71
N ALA A 174 4.99 -21.40 -9.98
CA ALA A 174 3.97 -21.74 -9.01
C ALA A 174 4.18 -20.92 -7.74
N MET A 175 3.12 -20.26 -7.28
CA MET A 175 3.16 -19.40 -6.10
C MET A 175 2.19 -19.88 -5.05
N ASP A 176 2.64 -19.95 -3.79
CA ASP A 176 1.75 -20.05 -2.64
C ASP A 176 1.66 -18.67 -1.95
N LEU A 177 0.60 -18.44 -1.17
CA LEU A 177 0.39 -17.22 -0.40
C LEU A 177 0.38 -17.54 1.09
N CYS A 178 1.06 -16.74 1.92
CA CYS A 178 0.87 -16.73 3.37
C CYS A 178 0.55 -15.31 3.83
N SER A 179 -0.57 -15.13 4.54
CA SER A 179 -1.10 -13.81 4.93
C SER A 179 -1.87 -13.88 6.25
N GLU A 180 -2.40 -12.74 6.71
CA GLU A 180 -3.35 -12.70 7.82
C GLU A 180 -4.65 -13.45 7.49
N PRO A 181 -5.34 -14.08 8.46
CA PRO A 181 -6.49 -14.95 8.20
C PRO A 181 -7.57 -14.35 7.29
N HIS A 182 -7.94 -13.08 7.50
CA HIS A 182 -8.99 -12.42 6.70
C HIS A 182 -8.55 -12.10 5.26
N ILE A 183 -7.26 -11.90 5.02
CA ILE A 183 -6.71 -11.75 3.66
C ILE A 183 -6.53 -13.12 3.03
N ALA A 184 -6.02 -14.10 3.76
CA ALA A 184 -5.90 -15.48 3.29
C ALA A 184 -7.26 -16.02 2.83
N ALA A 185 -8.32 -15.80 3.62
CA ALA A 185 -9.70 -16.15 3.26
C ALA A 185 -10.17 -15.56 1.92
N LEU A 186 -9.73 -14.35 1.58
CA LEU A 186 -10.10 -13.69 0.32
C LEU A 186 -9.50 -14.36 -0.92
N PHE A 187 -8.32 -14.95 -0.77
CA PHE A 187 -7.58 -15.61 -1.86
C PHE A 187 -7.73 -17.14 -1.84
N GLN A 188 -8.58 -17.70 -0.98
CA GLN A 188 -8.87 -19.13 -1.02
C GLN A 188 -9.49 -19.50 -2.38
N GLY A 189 -8.95 -20.55 -3.01
CA GLY A 189 -9.35 -20.97 -4.36
C GLY A 189 -8.94 -20.01 -5.49
N ASP A 190 -8.06 -19.05 -5.22
CA ASP A 190 -7.54 -18.14 -6.25
C ASP A 190 -6.73 -18.92 -7.30
N PRO A 191 -7.00 -18.74 -8.62
CA PRO A 191 -6.40 -19.57 -9.66
C PRO A 191 -4.90 -19.27 -9.87
N TRP A 192 -4.35 -18.23 -9.26
CA TRP A 192 -2.94 -17.86 -9.37
C TRP A 192 -2.11 -18.28 -8.16
N PHE A 193 -2.73 -18.79 -7.11
CA PHE A 193 -2.04 -19.41 -5.99
C PHE A 193 -2.29 -20.92 -5.95
N GLY A 194 -1.27 -21.69 -5.56
CA GLY A 194 -1.39 -23.12 -5.32
C GLY A 194 -2.06 -23.40 -3.98
N LYS A 195 -1.42 -22.95 -2.90
CA LYS A 195 -1.91 -23.02 -1.53
C LYS A 195 -1.97 -21.64 -0.90
N VAL A 196 -2.94 -21.44 -0.01
CA VAL A 196 -3.10 -20.20 0.76
C VAL A 196 -3.13 -20.52 2.25
N PHE A 197 -2.13 -20.00 2.96
CA PHE A 197 -1.89 -20.16 4.38
C PHE A 197 -2.25 -18.89 5.16
N ASP A 198 -2.79 -19.07 6.36
CA ASP A 198 -3.02 -17.99 7.33
C ASP A 198 -1.91 -17.91 8.40
N SER A 199 -1.05 -18.93 8.48
CA SER A 199 0.01 -19.05 9.47
C SER A 199 1.34 -19.49 8.84
N ALA A 200 2.42 -18.81 9.22
CA ALA A 200 3.76 -19.15 8.77
C ALA A 200 4.32 -20.42 9.41
N ALA A 201 3.76 -20.86 10.56
CA ALA A 201 4.22 -22.07 11.25
C ALA A 201 3.96 -23.36 10.44
N ALA A 202 3.03 -23.33 9.48
CA ALA A 202 2.73 -24.46 8.60
C ALA A 202 3.69 -24.56 7.39
N LEU A 203 4.59 -23.58 7.21
CA LEU A 203 5.46 -23.50 6.05
C LEU A 203 6.69 -24.40 6.21
N LYS A 204 7.09 -25.03 5.11
CA LYS A 204 8.29 -25.86 5.02
C LYS A 204 9.25 -25.24 4.01
N ALA A 205 10.46 -24.90 4.46
CA ALA A 205 11.43 -24.18 3.62
C ALA A 205 11.80 -24.95 2.34
N GLN A 206 11.85 -26.28 2.40
CA GLN A 206 12.19 -27.16 1.28
C GLN A 206 11.14 -27.17 0.15
N ASP A 207 9.94 -26.63 0.38
CA ASP A 207 8.87 -26.61 -0.62
C ASP A 207 9.00 -25.43 -1.60
N TYR A 208 9.95 -24.52 -1.35
CA TYR A 208 10.10 -23.26 -2.06
C TYR A 208 11.55 -22.99 -2.46
N ASP A 209 11.72 -22.41 -3.64
CA ASP A 209 13.01 -21.93 -4.13
C ASP A 209 13.30 -20.50 -3.63
N PHE A 210 12.25 -19.69 -3.44
CA PHE A 210 12.37 -18.29 -3.06
C PHE A 210 11.12 -17.72 -2.37
N VAL A 211 11.27 -16.53 -1.78
CA VAL A 211 10.20 -15.79 -1.11
C VAL A 211 10.02 -14.40 -1.72
N ILE A 212 8.77 -13.95 -1.87
CA ILE A 212 8.42 -12.56 -2.15
C ILE A 212 7.87 -11.93 -0.87
N VAL A 213 8.40 -10.77 -0.48
CA VAL A 213 7.86 -9.98 0.64
C VAL A 213 7.47 -8.58 0.18
N GLN A 214 6.58 -7.92 0.92
CA GLN A 214 6.09 -6.60 0.49
C GLN A 214 7.15 -5.49 0.59
N SER A 215 7.92 -5.43 1.67
CA SER A 215 8.83 -4.32 1.94
C SER A 215 9.91 -4.70 2.96
N TYR A 216 10.89 -3.82 3.17
CA TYR A 216 11.90 -4.00 4.22
C TYR A 216 11.43 -3.58 5.61
N LYS A 217 10.12 -3.41 5.82
CA LYS A 217 9.55 -3.21 7.16
C LYS A 217 9.66 -4.51 7.95
N SER A 218 9.99 -4.40 9.24
CA SER A 218 10.11 -5.56 10.14
C SER A 218 8.86 -6.44 10.15
N ARG A 219 7.66 -5.85 10.06
CA ARG A 219 6.40 -6.60 9.95
C ARG A 219 6.36 -7.51 8.71
N SER A 220 6.81 -7.03 7.56
CA SER A 220 6.85 -7.81 6.31
C SER A 220 7.90 -8.94 6.35
N LEU A 221 8.97 -8.76 7.12
CA LEU A 221 10.10 -9.68 7.17
C LEU A 221 10.06 -10.66 8.35
N ARG A 222 9.20 -10.43 9.34
CA ARG A 222 9.17 -11.21 10.59
C ARG A 222 9.11 -12.71 10.31
N ASP A 223 8.11 -13.16 9.56
CA ASP A 223 7.91 -14.59 9.28
C ASP A 223 9.04 -15.16 8.42
N LYS A 224 9.56 -14.35 7.49
CA LYS A 224 10.73 -14.73 6.69
C LYS A 224 11.94 -15.01 7.57
N VAL A 225 12.24 -14.09 8.49
CA VAL A 225 13.37 -14.21 9.44
C VAL A 225 13.18 -15.39 10.39
N SER A 226 11.94 -15.61 10.87
CA SER A 226 11.65 -16.64 11.86
C SER A 226 11.56 -18.06 11.28
N PHE A 227 10.96 -18.24 10.11
CA PHE A 227 10.62 -19.57 9.58
C PHE A 227 11.39 -19.92 8.30
N LEU A 228 11.85 -18.93 7.53
CA LEU A 228 12.48 -19.12 6.23
C LEU A 228 13.80 -18.32 6.08
N PRO A 229 14.71 -18.33 7.08
CA PRO A 229 15.83 -17.40 7.12
C PRO A 229 16.81 -17.58 5.95
N ALA A 230 17.00 -18.83 5.50
CA ALA A 230 17.96 -19.21 4.47
C ALA A 230 17.46 -19.01 3.02
N LEU A 231 16.14 -18.95 2.80
CA LEU A 231 15.61 -18.83 1.44
C LEU A 231 16.00 -17.49 0.81
N PRO A 232 16.39 -17.48 -0.48
CA PRO A 232 16.54 -16.25 -1.22
C PRO A 232 15.19 -15.55 -1.35
N TRP A 233 15.22 -14.22 -1.44
CA TRP A 233 13.99 -13.46 -1.46
C TRP A 233 14.12 -12.17 -2.26
N ILE A 234 12.98 -11.70 -2.76
CA ILE A 234 12.84 -10.40 -3.39
C ILE A 234 11.81 -9.56 -2.63
N SER A 235 11.85 -8.26 -2.84
CA SER A 235 10.90 -7.32 -2.24
C SER A 235 10.17 -6.52 -3.31
N ILE A 236 8.87 -6.32 -3.11
CA ILE A 236 8.08 -5.48 -4.00
C ILE A 236 8.46 -4.00 -3.80
N HIS A 237 8.24 -3.44 -2.62
CA HIS A 237 8.53 -2.01 -2.36
C HIS A 237 9.99 -1.72 -2.01
N GLY A 238 10.73 -2.72 -1.50
CA GLY A 238 12.05 -2.46 -0.93
C GLY A 238 12.00 -1.44 0.21
N PHE A 239 12.71 -0.32 0.03
CA PHE A 239 12.73 0.80 0.98
C PHE A 239 11.62 1.84 0.77
N TYR A 240 10.97 1.81 -0.40
CA TYR A 240 9.97 2.79 -0.78
C TYR A 240 8.79 2.80 0.20
N THR A 241 8.40 4.01 0.62
CA THR A 241 7.31 4.24 1.59
C THR A 241 6.46 5.45 1.28
N GLY A 242 6.34 5.82 -0.01
CA GLY A 242 5.33 6.77 -0.44
C GLY A 242 3.92 6.32 0.03
N PRO A 243 3.06 7.24 0.49
CA PRO A 243 1.77 6.90 1.06
C PRO A 243 0.70 6.67 -0.02
N GLU A 244 0.66 7.49 -1.08
CA GLU A 244 -0.34 7.39 -2.14
C GLU A 244 0.36 7.27 -3.49
N PHE A 245 0.13 6.13 -4.15
CA PHE A 245 0.69 5.82 -5.46
C PHE A 245 -0.16 4.75 -6.11
N HIS A 246 0.00 4.56 -7.43
CA HIS A 246 -0.71 3.51 -8.15
C HIS A 246 -0.17 2.13 -7.78
N ARG A 247 -0.69 1.58 -6.70
CA ARG A 247 -0.16 0.40 -6.00
C ARG A 247 -0.09 -0.86 -6.84
N ALA A 248 -1.15 -1.12 -7.62
CA ALA A 248 -1.20 -2.32 -8.46
C ALA A 248 -0.21 -2.26 -9.63
N SER A 249 -0.11 -1.11 -10.31
CA SER A 249 0.90 -0.84 -11.34
C SER A 249 2.32 -0.88 -10.79
N PHE A 250 2.54 -0.34 -9.58
CA PHE A 250 3.83 -0.44 -8.89
C PHE A 250 4.24 -1.91 -8.73
N ALA A 251 3.35 -2.73 -8.17
CA ALA A 251 3.64 -4.14 -7.94
C ALA A 251 3.88 -4.89 -9.27
N ALA A 252 3.09 -4.58 -10.31
CA ALA A 252 3.24 -5.17 -11.63
C ALA A 252 4.58 -4.82 -12.28
N ARG A 253 4.92 -3.53 -12.32
CA ARG A 253 6.20 -3.04 -12.87
C ARG A 253 7.37 -3.66 -12.13
N ARG A 254 7.31 -3.70 -10.80
CA ARG A 254 8.35 -4.31 -9.99
C ARG A 254 8.58 -5.79 -10.31
N LEU A 255 7.52 -6.56 -10.54
CA LEU A 255 7.64 -7.97 -10.93
C LEU A 255 8.12 -8.12 -12.38
N CYS A 256 7.73 -7.24 -13.29
CA CYS A 256 8.30 -7.18 -14.64
C CYS A 256 9.83 -7.00 -14.57
N ASP A 257 10.30 -6.04 -13.78
CA ASP A 257 11.73 -5.80 -13.54
C ASP A 257 12.41 -7.02 -12.92
N ALA A 258 11.77 -7.65 -11.94
CA ALA A 258 12.31 -8.82 -11.27
C ALA A 258 12.46 -10.02 -12.21
N LEU A 259 11.55 -10.16 -13.18
CA LEU A 259 11.53 -11.24 -14.16
C LEU A 259 12.28 -10.87 -15.45
N SER A 260 12.74 -9.61 -15.58
CA SER A 260 13.33 -9.05 -16.81
C SER A 260 12.40 -9.21 -18.02
N VAL A 261 11.14 -8.81 -17.85
CA VAL A 261 10.09 -8.88 -18.86
C VAL A 261 9.63 -7.47 -19.20
N GLU A 262 9.60 -7.15 -20.49
CA GLU A 262 8.90 -5.96 -20.98
C GLU A 262 7.47 -6.36 -21.35
N PRO A 263 6.46 -5.91 -20.60
CA PRO A 263 5.06 -6.15 -20.96
C PRO A 263 4.63 -5.17 -22.06
N ASP A 264 3.86 -5.65 -23.04
CA ASP A 264 3.08 -4.73 -23.86
C ASP A 264 2.00 -4.02 -23.00
N ALA A 265 1.46 -2.91 -23.48
CA ALA A 265 0.53 -2.08 -22.71
C ALA A 265 -0.73 -2.86 -22.27
N GLY A 266 -1.27 -3.73 -23.13
CA GLY A 266 -2.45 -4.54 -22.82
C GLY A 266 -2.16 -5.62 -21.77
N GLY A 267 -1.02 -6.30 -21.90
CA GLY A 267 -0.52 -7.28 -20.94
C GLY A 267 -0.21 -6.66 -19.57
N PHE A 268 0.38 -5.45 -19.55
CA PHE A 268 0.65 -4.74 -18.30
C PHE A 268 -0.65 -4.43 -17.56
N ALA A 269 -1.62 -3.81 -18.23
CA ALA A 269 -2.91 -3.47 -17.63
C ALA A 269 -3.63 -4.73 -17.10
N ALA A 270 -3.63 -5.81 -17.89
CA ALA A 270 -4.19 -7.07 -17.48
C ALA A 270 -3.54 -7.61 -16.20
N HIS A 271 -2.22 -7.52 -16.04
CA HIS A 271 -1.50 -7.96 -14.85
C HIS A 271 -1.65 -7.01 -13.66
N ALA A 272 -1.69 -5.70 -13.88
CA ALA A 272 -1.88 -4.67 -12.85
C ALA A 272 -3.33 -4.55 -12.35
N ARG A 273 -4.30 -5.19 -13.01
CA ARG A 273 -5.71 -5.16 -12.59
C ARG A 273 -5.99 -6.00 -11.34
N GLN A 274 -6.72 -5.45 -10.37
CA GLN A 274 -7.24 -6.24 -9.25
C GLN A 274 -8.23 -7.29 -9.77
N LYS A 275 -8.10 -8.52 -9.28
CA LYS A 275 -8.87 -9.68 -9.73
C LYS A 275 -8.87 -10.74 -8.65
N LEU A 276 -9.79 -11.67 -8.77
CA LEU A 276 -9.93 -12.88 -7.95
C LEU A 276 -10.51 -13.99 -8.84
N ALA A 277 -10.68 -15.20 -8.31
CA ALA A 277 -11.36 -16.29 -9.01
C ALA A 277 -12.71 -15.83 -9.59
N ALA A 278 -13.01 -16.18 -10.83
CA ALA A 278 -14.26 -15.79 -11.47
C ALA A 278 -15.46 -16.35 -10.66
N LEU A 279 -16.48 -15.52 -10.49
CA LEU A 279 -17.73 -15.96 -9.88
C LEU A 279 -18.65 -16.49 -10.99
N PRO A 280 -19.51 -17.48 -10.69
CA PRO A 280 -20.54 -17.92 -11.62
C PRO A 280 -21.41 -16.73 -12.02
N HIS A 281 -21.53 -16.50 -13.33
CA HIS A 281 -22.50 -15.54 -13.84
C HIS A 281 -23.85 -16.25 -13.95
N VAL A 282 -24.85 -15.75 -13.23
CA VAL A 282 -26.24 -16.19 -13.41
C VAL A 282 -26.89 -15.17 -14.33
N PRO A 283 -27.06 -15.50 -15.63
CA PRO A 283 -27.72 -14.58 -16.56
C PRO A 283 -29.16 -14.36 -16.11
N ASP A 284 -29.63 -13.12 -16.25
CA ASP A 284 -31.03 -12.82 -16.00
C ASP A 284 -31.92 -13.57 -17.01
N ALA A 285 -33.10 -13.98 -16.57
CA ALA A 285 -34.10 -14.56 -17.46
C ALA A 285 -34.49 -13.52 -18.55
N PRO A 286 -34.42 -13.87 -19.84
CA PRO A 286 -34.71 -12.92 -20.90
C PRO A 286 -36.19 -12.48 -20.86
N GLY A 287 -36.42 -11.17 -20.99
CA GLY A 287 -37.75 -10.60 -21.26
C GLY A 287 -38.59 -10.18 -20.06
N ALA A 288 -38.14 -10.39 -18.81
CA ALA A 288 -38.83 -9.87 -17.64
C ALA A 288 -38.33 -8.46 -17.27
N ALA A 289 -39.23 -7.50 -17.17
CA ALA A 289 -38.94 -6.21 -16.54
C ALA A 289 -38.64 -6.48 -15.05
N ARG A 290 -37.38 -6.26 -14.63
CA ARG A 290 -36.96 -6.41 -13.23
C ARG A 290 -36.54 -5.07 -12.64
N PRO A 291 -36.66 -4.89 -11.31
CA PRO A 291 -36.04 -3.77 -10.63
C PRO A 291 -34.54 -3.69 -10.94
N VAL A 292 -34.03 -2.46 -10.96
CA VAL A 292 -32.59 -2.20 -11.01
C VAL A 292 -32.00 -2.59 -9.66
N ARG A 293 -30.98 -3.45 -9.65
CA ARG A 293 -30.30 -3.89 -8.43
C ARG A 293 -29.11 -2.99 -8.15
N ILE A 294 -29.19 -2.22 -7.07
CA ILE A 294 -28.14 -1.28 -6.67
C ILE A 294 -27.59 -1.67 -5.31
N ALA A 295 -26.28 -1.87 -5.25
CA ALA A 295 -25.57 -2.05 -3.99
C ALA A 295 -24.94 -0.77 -3.48
N LEU A 296 -25.02 -0.56 -2.17
CA LEU A 296 -24.33 0.53 -1.47
C LEU A 296 -23.31 -0.06 -0.47
N ALA A 297 -22.05 0.35 -0.58
CA ALA A 297 -21.04 0.03 0.41
C ALA A 297 -21.09 1.06 1.57
N LEU A 298 -21.75 0.67 2.65
CA LEU A 298 -21.98 1.49 3.83
C LEU A 298 -20.88 1.33 4.89
N GLY A 299 -20.60 2.45 5.57
CA GLY A 299 -19.64 2.53 6.66
C GLY A 299 -18.20 2.71 6.19
N GLY A 300 -17.36 3.13 7.12
CA GLY A 300 -15.94 3.36 6.91
C GLY A 300 -15.22 3.58 8.22
N VAL A 301 -13.91 3.36 8.23
CA VAL A 301 -13.08 3.61 9.42
C VAL A 301 -12.70 5.08 9.51
N ASP A 302 -12.49 5.72 8.36
CA ASP A 302 -12.19 7.14 8.24
C ASP A 302 -13.48 7.92 7.97
N PRO A 303 -13.92 8.81 8.88
CA PRO A 303 -15.08 9.66 8.66
C PRO A 303 -14.98 10.51 7.39
N LEU A 304 -13.79 10.96 7.00
CA LEU A 304 -13.59 11.76 5.78
C LEU A 304 -13.81 10.94 4.51
N ARG A 305 -13.72 9.61 4.60
CA ARG A 305 -13.96 8.67 3.49
C ARG A 305 -15.27 7.89 3.64
N THR A 306 -16.16 8.34 4.54
CA THR A 306 -17.46 7.71 4.76
C THR A 306 -18.55 8.63 4.28
N TYR A 307 -19.29 8.22 3.25
CA TYR A 307 -20.45 8.97 2.78
C TYR A 307 -21.65 8.73 3.72
N THR A 308 -22.42 9.78 4.00
CA THR A 308 -23.54 9.76 4.98
C THR A 308 -24.88 10.09 4.34
N ARG A 309 -24.89 10.72 3.16
CA ARG A 309 -26.09 11.23 2.46
C ARG A 309 -26.81 10.16 1.62
N TRP A 310 -26.71 8.88 2.03
CA TRP A 310 -27.31 7.75 1.31
C TRP A 310 -28.82 7.83 1.13
N LEU A 311 -29.53 8.41 2.11
CA LEU A 311 -30.98 8.56 2.07
C LEU A 311 -31.42 9.54 0.97
N GLU A 312 -30.71 10.66 0.81
CA GLU A 312 -30.99 11.63 -0.26
C GLU A 312 -30.83 10.97 -1.64
N LEU A 313 -29.77 10.17 -1.80
CA LEU A 313 -29.53 9.39 -3.01
C LEU A 313 -30.67 8.38 -3.28
N ARG A 314 -31.12 7.65 -2.25
CA ARG A 314 -32.22 6.69 -2.37
C ARG A 314 -33.48 7.34 -2.91
N VAL A 315 -33.91 8.45 -2.30
CA VAL A 315 -35.12 9.18 -2.69
C VAL A 315 -35.02 9.66 -4.14
N ARG A 316 -33.84 10.05 -4.62
CA ARG A 316 -33.63 10.46 -6.01
C ARG A 316 -33.76 9.28 -6.97
N LEU A 317 -33.06 8.17 -6.71
CA LEU A 317 -33.05 7.01 -7.59
C LEU A 317 -34.42 6.30 -7.66
N GLU A 318 -35.14 6.19 -6.54
CA GLU A 318 -36.49 5.59 -6.49
C GLU A 318 -37.54 6.40 -7.26
N ARG A 319 -37.30 7.70 -7.53
CA ARG A 319 -38.18 8.51 -8.40
C ARG A 319 -37.98 8.20 -9.88
N ARG A 320 -36.85 7.61 -10.26
CA ARG A 320 -36.46 7.37 -11.65
C ARG A 320 -36.63 5.90 -12.06
N PHE A 321 -36.38 4.99 -11.14
CA PHE A 321 -36.36 3.55 -11.41
C PHE A 321 -37.06 2.77 -10.29
N PRO A 322 -37.68 1.63 -10.59
CA PRO A 322 -37.93 0.61 -9.58
C PRO A 322 -36.58 0.04 -9.14
N VAL A 323 -36.20 0.25 -7.88
CA VAL A 323 -34.88 -0.17 -7.34
C VAL A 323 -35.04 -1.25 -6.28
N GLU A 324 -34.18 -2.26 -6.37
CA GLU A 324 -33.89 -3.21 -5.29
C GLU A 324 -32.53 -2.87 -4.69
N TRP A 325 -32.50 -2.63 -3.38
CA TRP A 325 -31.30 -2.19 -2.68
C TRP A 325 -30.59 -3.34 -2.00
N THR A 326 -29.27 -3.40 -2.16
CA THR A 326 -28.40 -4.28 -1.35
C THR A 326 -27.44 -3.43 -0.52
N LEU A 327 -27.52 -3.52 0.81
CA LEU A 327 -26.63 -2.76 1.70
C LEU A 327 -25.49 -3.66 2.16
N LEU A 328 -24.26 -3.27 1.85
CA LEU A 328 -23.04 -4.03 2.12
C LEU A 328 -22.14 -3.24 3.07
N GLY A 329 -21.43 -3.89 3.98
CA GLY A 329 -20.58 -3.18 4.93
C GLY A 329 -20.18 -4.02 6.13
N SER A 330 -19.21 -3.54 6.89
CA SER A 330 -18.91 -4.07 8.23
C SER A 330 -19.87 -3.49 9.28
N SER A 331 -19.75 -3.94 10.53
CA SER A 331 -20.63 -3.51 11.64
C SER A 331 -20.67 -1.98 11.87
N ASN A 332 -19.62 -1.24 11.49
CA ASN A 332 -19.60 0.22 11.52
C ASN A 332 -20.61 0.90 10.56
N GLY A 333 -21.15 0.18 9.57
CA GLY A 333 -22.22 0.67 8.69
C GLY A 333 -23.64 0.44 9.23
N THR A 334 -23.80 -0.28 10.35
CA THR A 334 -25.11 -0.74 10.84
C THR A 334 -26.07 0.42 11.12
N GLY A 335 -25.56 1.53 11.68
CA GLY A 335 -26.36 2.73 11.93
C GLY A 335 -26.91 3.34 10.64
N ALA A 336 -26.06 3.50 9.63
CA ALA A 336 -26.44 3.99 8.31
C ALA A 336 -27.46 3.06 7.64
N ALA A 337 -27.26 1.74 7.73
CA ALA A 337 -28.17 0.76 7.15
C ALA A 337 -29.57 0.80 7.79
N LYS A 338 -29.64 0.95 9.12
CA LYS A 338 -30.91 1.11 9.83
C LYS A 338 -31.62 2.40 9.45
N ALA A 339 -30.89 3.52 9.39
CA ALA A 339 -31.45 4.81 8.99
C ALA A 339 -31.96 4.78 7.53
N PHE A 340 -31.24 4.09 6.64
CA PHE A 340 -31.62 3.90 5.24
C PHE A 340 -32.95 3.12 5.12
N ALA A 341 -33.10 2.02 5.86
CA ALA A 341 -34.30 1.18 5.81
C ALA A 341 -35.52 1.79 6.53
N ALA A 342 -35.32 2.57 7.61
CA ALA A 342 -36.41 3.08 8.43
C ALA A 342 -37.39 4.01 7.69
N GLN A 343 -36.95 4.63 6.60
CA GLN A 343 -37.76 5.57 5.80
C GLN A 343 -38.23 4.98 4.47
N ALA A 344 -38.06 3.67 4.29
CA ALA A 344 -38.43 2.98 3.06
C ALA A 344 -39.94 2.76 2.96
N SER A 345 -40.47 2.86 1.75
CA SER A 345 -41.85 2.44 1.49
C SER A 345 -41.96 0.92 1.63
N PRO A 346 -43.09 0.36 2.11
CA PRO A 346 -43.26 -1.09 2.28
C PRO A 346 -43.00 -1.93 1.00
N VAL A 347 -43.11 -1.31 -0.18
CA VAL A 347 -42.87 -1.97 -1.48
C VAL A 347 -41.40 -1.93 -1.92
N THR A 348 -40.54 -1.21 -1.20
CA THR A 348 -39.12 -1.10 -1.54
C THR A 348 -38.37 -2.33 -1.02
N ALA A 349 -37.80 -3.13 -1.92
CA ALA A 349 -36.97 -4.26 -1.54
C ALA A 349 -35.60 -3.76 -1.04
N ILE A 350 -35.27 -4.06 0.23
CA ILE A 350 -33.99 -3.71 0.85
C ILE A 350 -33.38 -4.96 1.50
N HIS A 351 -32.27 -5.42 0.93
CA HIS A 351 -31.45 -6.50 1.44
C HIS A 351 -30.32 -5.92 2.28
N ASN A 352 -30.53 -5.82 3.60
CA ASN A 352 -29.50 -5.35 4.51
C ASN A 352 -28.55 -6.50 4.90
N LEU A 353 -27.33 -6.50 4.34
CA LEU A 353 -26.29 -7.48 4.60
C LEU A 353 -25.11 -6.91 5.42
N VAL A 354 -25.26 -5.67 5.93
CA VAL A 354 -24.22 -4.99 6.71
C VAL A 354 -23.95 -5.74 8.00
N GLY A 355 -22.69 -6.09 8.23
CA GLY A 355 -22.23 -6.86 9.40
C GLY A 355 -22.69 -8.31 9.44
N GLN A 356 -23.31 -8.82 8.36
CA GLN A 356 -23.95 -10.15 8.31
C GLN A 356 -23.27 -11.13 7.35
N THR A 357 -22.29 -10.67 6.57
CA THR A 357 -21.66 -11.47 5.52
C THR A 357 -20.15 -11.55 5.69
N SER A 358 -19.58 -12.70 5.28
CA SER A 358 -18.15 -12.79 5.03
C SER A 358 -17.76 -12.02 3.76
N LEU A 359 -16.47 -11.73 3.56
CA LEU A 359 -16.01 -11.06 2.34
C LEU A 359 -16.36 -11.83 1.06
N ALA A 360 -16.30 -13.17 1.10
CA ALA A 360 -16.68 -14.01 -0.03
C ALA A 360 -18.17 -13.83 -0.38
N ARG A 361 -19.07 -13.90 0.62
CA ARG A 361 -20.50 -13.67 0.41
C ARG A 361 -20.83 -12.24 0.00
N CYS A 362 -20.09 -11.26 0.53
CA CYS A 362 -20.22 -9.86 0.13
C CYS A 362 -19.87 -9.68 -1.36
N ARG A 363 -18.79 -10.33 -1.83
CA ARG A 363 -18.41 -10.33 -3.25
C ARG A 363 -19.45 -11.01 -4.14
N GLU A 364 -20.01 -12.14 -3.70
CA GLU A 364 -21.12 -12.81 -4.40
C GLU A 364 -22.36 -11.92 -4.49
N ALA A 365 -22.71 -11.21 -3.42
CA ALA A 365 -23.81 -10.26 -3.44
C ALA A 365 -23.56 -9.13 -4.46
N MET A 366 -22.34 -8.57 -4.51
CA MET A 366 -21.94 -7.56 -5.50
C MET A 366 -22.03 -8.05 -6.93
N GLN A 367 -21.66 -9.30 -7.21
CA GLN A 367 -21.65 -9.89 -8.55
C GLN A 367 -23.03 -9.85 -9.25
N SER A 368 -24.11 -9.86 -8.48
CA SER A 368 -25.47 -9.82 -8.99
C SER A 368 -26.03 -8.41 -9.21
N GLN A 369 -25.26 -7.36 -8.93
CA GLN A 369 -25.75 -5.98 -8.96
C GLN A 369 -25.55 -5.35 -10.33
N ASP A 370 -26.46 -4.46 -10.72
CA ASP A 370 -26.29 -3.65 -11.92
C ASP A 370 -25.26 -2.55 -11.69
N VAL A 371 -25.33 -1.92 -10.52
CA VAL A 371 -24.43 -0.85 -10.08
C VAL A 371 -24.05 -1.03 -8.62
N LEU A 372 -22.77 -0.84 -8.32
CA LEU A 372 -22.24 -0.67 -6.97
C LEU A 372 -21.83 0.79 -6.77
N VAL A 373 -22.28 1.40 -5.67
CA VAL A 373 -21.80 2.72 -5.22
C VAL A 373 -20.95 2.53 -3.97
N ALA A 374 -19.70 2.99 -3.99
CA ALA A 374 -18.77 2.78 -2.89
C ALA A 374 -17.76 3.93 -2.74
N CYS A 375 -17.41 4.27 -1.49
CA CYS A 375 -16.29 5.16 -1.20
C CYS A 375 -14.94 4.44 -1.34
N ASP A 376 -13.85 5.20 -1.49
CA ASP A 376 -12.47 4.68 -1.51
C ASP A 376 -12.12 3.85 -0.26
N GLY A 377 -12.27 2.54 -0.39
CA GLY A 377 -12.12 1.58 0.69
C GLY A 377 -12.11 0.14 0.20
N GLY A 378 -12.05 -0.80 1.15
CA GLY A 378 -11.90 -2.22 0.84
C GLY A 378 -13.01 -2.79 -0.05
N LEU A 379 -14.27 -2.36 0.16
CA LEU A 379 -15.41 -2.84 -0.62
C LEU A 379 -15.46 -2.27 -2.04
N MET A 380 -14.98 -1.05 -2.27
CA MET A 380 -14.81 -0.53 -3.63
C MET A 380 -13.85 -1.42 -4.41
N HIS A 381 -12.67 -1.71 -3.85
CA HIS A 381 -11.69 -2.59 -4.48
C HIS A 381 -12.18 -4.03 -4.66
N LEU A 382 -13.01 -4.53 -3.74
CA LEU A 382 -13.67 -5.83 -3.92
C LEU A 382 -14.63 -5.80 -5.11
N GLY A 383 -15.40 -4.73 -5.27
CA GLY A 383 -16.29 -4.50 -6.41
C GLY A 383 -15.59 -4.51 -7.77
N VAL A 384 -14.34 -4.02 -7.84
CA VAL A 384 -13.50 -4.09 -9.05
C VAL A 384 -13.29 -5.53 -9.56
N THR A 385 -13.42 -6.52 -8.66
CA THR A 385 -13.26 -7.95 -8.98
C THR A 385 -14.57 -8.66 -9.38
N THR A 386 -15.62 -7.88 -9.63
CA THR A 386 -16.97 -8.34 -10.00
C THR A 386 -17.43 -7.70 -11.31
N ASP A 387 -18.56 -8.15 -11.84
CA ASP A 387 -19.16 -7.58 -13.05
C ASP A 387 -20.03 -6.33 -12.79
N ALA A 388 -20.22 -5.94 -11.52
CA ALA A 388 -20.99 -4.74 -11.19
C ALA A 388 -20.30 -3.49 -11.74
N ARG A 389 -21.08 -2.60 -12.37
CA ARG A 389 -20.60 -1.29 -12.79
C ARG A 389 -20.38 -0.43 -11.55
N LEU A 390 -19.28 0.33 -11.49
CA LEU A 390 -18.87 0.99 -10.26
C LEU A 390 -19.07 2.50 -10.33
N VAL A 391 -19.73 3.08 -9.32
CA VAL A 391 -19.60 4.51 -8.99
C VAL A 391 -18.73 4.61 -7.75
N ALA A 392 -17.52 5.14 -7.91
CA ALA A 392 -16.52 5.23 -6.86
C ALA A 392 -16.40 6.68 -6.35
N LEU A 393 -16.48 6.86 -5.03
CA LEU A 393 -16.47 8.18 -4.39
C LEU A 393 -15.12 8.43 -3.69
N PHE A 394 -14.47 9.53 -4.03
CA PHE A 394 -13.13 9.89 -3.54
C PHE A 394 -13.13 11.25 -2.85
N THR A 395 -12.17 11.44 -1.93
CA THR A 395 -11.80 12.76 -1.40
C THR A 395 -10.89 13.49 -2.39
N ALA A 396 -10.80 14.82 -2.32
CA ALA A 396 -9.90 15.61 -3.17
C ALA A 396 -8.42 15.20 -3.07
N THR A 397 -8.02 14.56 -1.96
CA THR A 397 -6.64 14.18 -1.67
C THR A 397 -6.20 12.86 -2.31
N VAL A 398 -7.13 12.06 -2.85
CA VAL A 398 -6.83 10.76 -3.45
C VAL A 398 -7.23 10.79 -4.91
N SER A 399 -6.23 10.66 -5.80
CA SER A 399 -6.54 10.57 -7.22
C SER A 399 -7.17 9.20 -7.54
N PRO A 400 -8.34 9.14 -8.21
CA PRO A 400 -8.97 7.87 -8.60
C PRO A 400 -8.05 6.96 -9.41
N ARG A 401 -7.17 7.56 -10.21
CA ARG A 401 -6.18 6.85 -11.04
C ARG A 401 -5.20 6.00 -10.24
N TRP A 402 -5.06 6.21 -8.92
CA TRP A 402 -4.20 5.39 -8.08
C TRP A 402 -4.89 4.13 -7.57
N ARG A 403 -6.23 4.08 -7.64
CA ARG A 403 -7.08 3.09 -6.99
C ARG A 403 -7.85 2.22 -8.00
N LEU A 404 -8.24 2.78 -9.15
CA LEU A 404 -9.03 2.10 -10.17
C LEU A 404 -8.16 1.65 -11.36
N PRO A 405 -8.42 0.46 -11.93
CA PRO A 405 -7.84 0.05 -13.22
C PRO A 405 -8.29 0.96 -14.36
N PHE A 406 -7.41 1.15 -15.33
CA PHE A 406 -7.69 1.92 -16.55
C PHE A 406 -8.82 1.35 -17.41
N ASP A 407 -9.03 0.04 -17.38
CA ASP A 407 -9.99 -0.69 -18.22
C ASP A 407 -11.30 -1.05 -17.49
N LEU A 408 -11.53 -0.45 -16.32
CA LEU A 408 -12.73 -0.69 -15.52
C LEU A 408 -13.88 0.20 -16.01
N GLN A 409 -15.07 -0.38 -16.16
CA GLN A 409 -16.29 0.37 -16.34
C GLN A 409 -16.70 1.00 -15.01
N ALA A 410 -16.07 2.13 -14.69
CA ALA A 410 -16.33 2.89 -13.48
C ALA A 410 -16.50 4.37 -13.76
N THR A 411 -17.35 5.02 -12.97
CA THR A 411 -17.43 6.48 -12.87
C THR A 411 -16.83 6.87 -11.52
N ALA A 412 -15.72 7.61 -11.54
CA ALA A 412 -15.13 8.15 -10.33
C ALA A 412 -15.64 9.57 -10.09
N LEU A 413 -16.17 9.83 -8.89
CA LEU A 413 -16.60 11.15 -8.43
C LEU A 413 -15.65 11.59 -7.32
N VAL A 414 -15.11 12.80 -7.45
CA VAL A 414 -14.15 13.37 -6.50
C VAL A 414 -14.82 14.55 -5.81
N SER A 415 -14.90 14.50 -4.49
CA SER A 415 -15.40 15.61 -3.69
C SER A 415 -14.55 16.87 -3.94
N PRO A 416 -15.17 18.06 -4.02
CA PRO A 416 -14.43 19.31 -4.06
C PRO A 416 -13.66 19.59 -2.74
N GLY A 417 -14.01 18.89 -1.66
CA GLY A 417 -13.40 19.04 -0.35
C GLY A 417 -12.62 17.81 0.14
N ASN A 418 -12.15 17.90 1.38
CA ASN A 418 -11.39 16.83 2.04
C ASN A 418 -12.26 15.67 2.54
N ALA A 419 -13.58 15.80 2.49
CA ALA A 419 -14.54 14.77 2.89
C ALA A 419 -15.37 14.30 1.69
N VAL A 420 -15.57 13.00 1.56
CA VAL A 420 -16.35 12.40 0.47
C VAL A 420 -17.82 12.85 0.47
N ASP A 421 -18.33 13.29 1.62
CA ASP A 421 -19.67 13.85 1.78
C ASP A 421 -19.93 15.14 0.96
N GLY A 422 -18.86 15.77 0.47
CA GLY A 422 -18.96 16.89 -0.46
C GLY A 422 -19.35 16.49 -1.88
N VAL A 423 -19.44 15.19 -2.22
CA VAL A 423 -20.04 14.74 -3.48
C VAL A 423 -21.56 14.85 -3.38
N GLU A 424 -22.19 15.61 -4.27
CA GLU A 424 -23.64 15.80 -4.19
C GLU A 424 -24.40 14.52 -4.60
N PRO A 425 -25.49 14.14 -3.91
CA PRO A 425 -26.32 12.99 -4.29
C PRO A 425 -26.82 13.05 -5.73
N ASP A 426 -26.99 14.25 -6.29
CA ASP A 426 -27.37 14.46 -7.68
C ASP A 426 -26.28 14.00 -8.66
N GLU A 427 -25.01 14.24 -8.36
CA GLU A 427 -23.89 13.76 -9.18
C GLU A 427 -23.81 12.23 -9.17
N ILE A 428 -24.10 11.62 -8.02
CA ILE A 428 -24.16 10.15 -7.88
C ILE A 428 -25.35 9.59 -8.67
N ASP A 429 -26.54 10.18 -8.56
CA ASP A 429 -27.73 9.79 -9.33
C ASP A 429 -27.49 9.87 -10.85
N GLN A 430 -26.87 10.96 -11.31
CA GLN A 430 -26.50 11.13 -12.72
C GLN A 430 -25.46 10.08 -13.16
N ALA A 431 -24.47 9.78 -12.32
CA ALA A 431 -23.47 8.74 -12.60
C ALA A 431 -24.11 7.35 -12.71
N VAL A 432 -24.98 6.99 -11.76
CA VAL A 432 -25.73 5.74 -11.77
C VAL A 432 -26.61 5.66 -13.02
N THR A 433 -27.35 6.72 -13.32
CA THR A 433 -28.21 6.79 -14.51
C THR A 433 -27.42 6.56 -15.80
N ARG A 434 -26.27 7.23 -15.97
CA ARG A 434 -25.39 7.04 -17.13
C ARG A 434 -24.91 5.59 -17.26
N LEU A 435 -24.56 4.95 -16.14
CA LEU A 435 -24.18 3.54 -16.15
C LEU A 435 -25.36 2.62 -16.47
N LEU A 436 -26.59 2.94 -16.09
CA LEU A 436 -27.75 2.11 -16.42
C LEU A 436 -28.18 2.25 -17.88
N THR A 437 -28.03 3.43 -18.48
CA THR A 437 -28.46 3.71 -19.85
C THR A 437 -27.40 3.39 -20.90
N ALA A 438 -26.12 3.43 -20.55
CA ALA A 438 -25.04 3.00 -21.43
C ALA A 438 -25.22 1.51 -21.77
N ARG A 439 -25.44 1.19 -23.05
CA ARG A 439 -25.57 -0.19 -23.54
C ARG A 439 -24.41 -1.03 -23.01
N ARG A 440 -24.70 -2.26 -22.59
CA ARG A 440 -23.67 -3.30 -22.40
C ARG A 440 -23.08 -3.60 -23.77
N GLU A 441 -22.16 -2.78 -24.25
CA GLU A 441 -21.34 -3.15 -25.38
C GLU A 441 -20.49 -4.35 -24.93
N THR A 442 -20.78 -5.50 -25.53
CA THR A 442 -19.97 -6.70 -25.41
C THR A 442 -18.53 -6.32 -25.76
N LYS A 443 -17.61 -6.50 -24.81
CA LYS A 443 -16.17 -6.26 -25.00
C LYS A 443 -15.65 -7.07 -26.18
N ASN A 444 -15.62 -6.47 -27.36
CA ASN A 444 -14.59 -6.75 -28.35
C ASN A 444 -13.49 -5.75 -28.08
N CYS A 445 -12.35 -6.22 -27.56
CA CYS A 445 -11.17 -5.40 -27.33
C CYS A 445 -10.77 -4.68 -28.61
N VAL A 446 -11.00 -3.37 -28.66
CA VAL A 446 -10.34 -2.45 -29.57
C VAL A 446 -9.63 -1.43 -28.69
N ALA A 447 -8.33 -1.27 -28.94
CA ALA A 447 -7.47 -0.35 -28.22
C ALA A 447 -8.06 1.08 -28.25
N ALA A 448 -8.06 1.75 -27.10
CA ALA A 448 -8.40 3.16 -27.05
C ALA A 448 -7.33 3.99 -27.78
N PRO A 449 -7.72 5.04 -28.53
CA PRO A 449 -6.77 5.94 -29.17
C PRO A 449 -6.06 6.81 -28.12
N GLU A 450 -4.78 7.09 -28.37
CA GLU A 450 -3.98 8.06 -27.62
C GLU A 450 -4.60 9.46 -27.74
N GLU A 451 -5.11 10.01 -26.63
CA GLU A 451 -5.35 11.46 -26.53
C GLU A 451 -4.12 12.12 -25.91
N SER A 452 -3.56 13.05 -26.69
CA SER A 452 -2.41 13.90 -26.40
C SER A 452 -2.63 14.74 -25.14
N ILE A 453 -1.63 14.71 -24.25
CA ILE A 453 -1.52 15.63 -23.12
C ILE A 453 -1.15 17.01 -23.66
N ASP A 454 -2.03 17.99 -23.48
CA ASP A 454 -1.71 19.39 -23.65
C ASP A 454 -1.02 19.89 -22.37
N GLU A 455 0.28 20.15 -22.48
CA GLU A 455 1.22 20.44 -21.38
C GLU A 455 1.21 21.92 -20.93
N ALA A 456 0.18 22.70 -21.29
CA ALA A 456 0.18 24.15 -21.14
C ALA A 456 -0.68 24.72 -19.99
N ALA A 457 -0.90 23.96 -18.90
CA ALA A 457 -1.53 24.52 -17.69
C ALA A 457 -1.06 23.82 -16.41
N LEU A 458 0.18 24.10 -15.98
CA LEU A 458 0.62 24.05 -14.59
C LEU A 458 1.74 25.07 -14.35
#